data_AF-A0A819RFS4-F1
#
_entry.id   AF-A0A819RFS4-F1
#
_cell.length_a   1.000
_cell.length_b   1.000
_cell.length_c   1.000
_cell.angle_alpha   90.00
_cell.angle_beta   90.00
_cell.angle_gamma   90.00
#
_symmetry.space_group_name_H-M   'P 1'
#
loop_
_entity.id
_entity.type
_entity.pdbx_description
1 polymer ?
#
loop_
_entity_poly.entity_id
_entity_poly.type
_entity_poly.pdbx_seq_one_letter_code
_entity_poly.pdbx_strand_id
1 'polypeptide(L)'
;SNRNRIDQMPVRDFNDNKIKQSEELEAKFDDLLNKKRDLESRINRIPIRGLTTADKQLLGVLEREIERVEQQISSVKLELRKMNILRTY
;
A
#
# COMPACT_ATOMS: atom_id res chain seq x y z
N SER A 1 17.16 -43.61 -16.79
CA SER A 1 16.19 -43.74 -15.69
C SER A 1 15.83 -42.38 -15.13
N ASN A 2 14.55 -42.21 -14.86
CA ASN A 2 13.81 -41.04 -14.36
C ASN A 2 14.39 -40.45 -13.06
N ARG A 3 14.50 -39.11 -13.00
CA ARG A 3 13.67 -38.14 -12.23
C ARG A 3 13.80 -38.22 -10.71
N ASN A 4 14.41 -37.19 -10.15
CA ASN A 4 14.00 -36.44 -8.94
C ASN A 4 15.23 -35.83 -8.26
N ARG A 5 15.80 -34.79 -8.89
CA ARG A 5 16.44 -33.73 -8.11
C ARG A 5 15.30 -32.78 -7.77
N ILE A 6 14.66 -33.04 -6.64
CA ILE A 6 13.79 -32.05 -6.02
C ILE A 6 14.76 -31.01 -5.48
N ASP A 7 14.83 -29.87 -6.16
CA ASP A 7 15.54 -28.67 -5.71
C ASP A 7 14.97 -28.28 -4.34
N GLN A 8 15.59 -28.78 -3.28
CA GLN A 8 15.36 -28.26 -1.94
C GLN A 8 16.07 -26.91 -1.89
N MET A 9 15.33 -25.83 -2.18
CA MET A 9 15.80 -24.50 -1.81
C MET A 9 16.11 -24.54 -0.30
N PRO A 10 17.29 -24.05 0.12
CA PRO A 10 17.64 -23.96 1.53
C PRO A 10 16.55 -23.20 2.28
N VAL A 11 16.08 -23.73 3.41
CA VAL A 11 15.06 -23.10 4.28
C VAL A 11 15.45 -21.65 4.67
N ARG A 12 16.75 -21.33 4.64
CA ARG A 12 17.30 -19.99 4.85
C ARG A 12 16.89 -19.00 3.74
N ASP A 13 17.02 -19.38 2.47
CA ASP A 13 16.69 -18.53 1.32
C ASP A 13 15.18 -18.25 1.23
N PHE A 14 14.36 -19.19 1.69
CA PHE A 14 12.91 -19.01 1.77
C PHE A 14 12.50 -17.99 2.84
N ASN A 15 13.22 -17.94 3.96
CA ASN A 15 12.97 -16.95 5.02
C ASN A 15 13.46 -15.56 4.61
N ASP A 16 14.61 -15.45 3.96
CA ASP A 16 15.17 -14.17 3.50
C ASP A 16 14.25 -13.51 2.44
N ASN A 17 13.66 -14.31 1.55
CA ASN A 17 12.68 -13.83 0.57
C ASN A 17 11.39 -13.30 1.24
N LYS A 18 10.92 -13.94 2.31
CA LYS A 18 9.74 -13.47 3.05
C LYS A 18 10.00 -12.18 3.83
N ILE A 19 11.18 -12.06 4.43
CA ILE A 19 11.59 -10.84 5.15
C ILE A 19 11.64 -9.67 4.16
N LYS A 20 12.34 -9.84 3.04
CA LYS A 20 12.42 -8.82 1.99
C LYS A 20 11.05 -8.42 1.46
N GLN A 21 10.16 -9.39 1.24
CA GLN A 21 8.80 -9.11 0.79
C GLN A 21 7.99 -8.31 1.84
N SER A 22 8.20 -8.57 3.14
CA SER A 22 7.59 -7.76 4.21
C SER A 22 8.10 -6.32 4.20
N GLU A 23 9.42 -6.14 4.13
CA GLU A 23 10.05 -4.82 4.11
C GLU A 23 9.55 -4.00 2.92
N GLU A 24 9.42 -4.62 1.74
CA GLU A 24 8.85 -3.98 0.55
C GLU A 24 7.38 -3.59 0.72
N LEU A 25 6.57 -4.44 1.37
CA LEU A 25 5.16 -4.15 1.65
C LEU A 25 5.00 -3.07 2.74
N GLU A 26 5.87 -3.05 3.75
CA GLU A 26 5.91 -2.01 4.79
C GLU A 26 6.31 -0.66 4.21
N ALA A 27 7.38 -0.60 3.41
CA ALA A 27 7.78 0.62 2.71
C ALA A 27 6.66 1.13 1.80
N LYS A 28 6.02 0.23 1.04
CA LYS A 28 4.86 0.58 0.20
C LYS A 28 3.68 1.08 1.03
N PHE A 29 3.45 0.51 2.21
CA PHE A 29 2.39 0.94 3.11
C PHE A 29 2.61 2.37 3.59
N ASP A 30 3.83 2.69 4.02
CA ASP A 30 4.21 4.03 4.48
C ASP A 30 4.13 5.06 3.35
N ASP A 31 4.59 4.71 2.15
CA ASP A 31 4.46 5.57 0.96
C ASP A 31 3.00 5.88 0.64
N LEU A 32 2.11 4.88 0.70
CA LEU A 32 0.68 5.09 0.48
C LEU A 32 0.04 5.96 1.56
N LEU A 33 0.45 5.81 2.83
CA LEU A 33 -0.01 6.70 3.90
C LEU A 33 0.45 8.14 3.69
N ASN A 34 1.70 8.35 3.30
CA ASN A 34 2.23 9.67 2.99
C ASN A 34 1.50 10.29 1.79
N LYS A 35 1.25 9.50 0.74
CA LYS A 35 0.48 9.95 -0.42
C LYS A 35 -0.95 10.34 -0.04
N LYS A 36 -1.62 9.55 0.82
CA LYS A 36 -2.96 9.88 1.32
C LYS A 36 -2.95 11.22 2.07
N ARG A 37 -1.99 11.42 2.99
CA ARG A 37 -1.84 12.69 3.74
C ARG A 37 -1.60 13.89 2.84
N ASP A 38 -0.80 13.74 1.78
CA ASP A 38 -0.59 14.81 0.80
C ASP A 38 -1.89 15.16 0.07
N LEU A 39 -2.63 14.16 -0.40
CA LEU A 39 -3.91 14.37 -1.07
C LEU A 39 -4.94 15.05 -0.15
N GLU A 40 -5.05 14.61 1.11
CA GLU A 40 -5.89 15.25 2.13
C GLU A 40 -5.46 16.70 2.39
N SER A 41 -4.16 16.97 2.46
CA SER A 41 -3.63 18.33 2.60
C SER A 41 -4.01 19.21 1.41
N ARG A 42 -3.96 18.65 0.19
CA ARG A 42 -4.36 19.36 -1.03
C ARG A 42 -5.84 19.69 -1.04
N ILE A 43 -6.71 18.76 -0.61
CA ILE A 43 -8.15 19.02 -0.44
C ILE A 43 -8.37 20.16 0.56
N ASN A 44 -7.69 20.13 1.71
CA ASN A 44 -7.84 21.14 2.75
C ASN A 44 -7.40 22.55 2.32
N ARG A 45 -6.61 22.67 1.25
CA ARG A 45 -6.20 23.97 0.68
C ARG A 45 -7.22 24.54 -0.30
N ILE A 46 -8.20 23.74 -0.74
CA ILE A 46 -9.22 24.21 -1.67
C ILE A 46 -10.25 25.06 -0.91
N PRO A 47 -10.48 26.32 -1.34
CA PRO A 47 -11.39 27.22 -0.63
C PRO A 47 -12.84 26.71 -0.73
N ILE A 48 -13.48 26.47 0.42
CA ILE A 48 -14.86 25.96 0.50
C ILE A 48 -15.90 27.01 0.04
N ARG A 49 -15.58 28.30 0.20
CA ARG A 49 -16.44 29.42 -0.20
C ARG A 49 -16.01 29.93 -1.57
N GLY A 50 -16.98 30.11 -2.47
CA GLY A 50 -16.72 30.61 -3.82
C GLY A 50 -16.09 29.59 -4.77
N LEU A 51 -16.32 28.29 -4.53
CA LEU A 51 -15.81 27.20 -5.36
C LEU A 51 -16.13 27.43 -6.85
N THR A 52 -15.07 27.54 -7.65
CA THR A 52 -15.19 27.54 -9.10
C THR A 52 -15.54 26.14 -9.61
N THR A 53 -15.98 26.03 -10.86
CA THR A 53 -16.18 24.72 -11.51
C THR A 53 -14.88 23.91 -11.54
N ALA A 54 -13.73 24.58 -11.70
CA ALA A 54 -12.42 23.93 -11.69
C ALA A 54 -12.09 23.35 -10.30
N ASP A 55 -12.39 24.08 -9.23
CA ASP A 55 -12.16 23.60 -7.85
C ASP A 55 -12.99 22.36 -7.54
N LYS A 56 -14.25 22.33 -7.97
CA LYS A 56 -15.13 21.16 -7.80
C LYS A 56 -14.63 19.95 -8.57
N GLN A 57 -14.12 20.15 -9.79
CA GLN A 57 -13.52 19.07 -10.58
C GLN A 57 -12.24 18.56 -9.92
N LEU A 58 -11.38 19.46 -9.44
CA LEU A 58 -10.17 19.10 -8.72
C LEU A 58 -10.48 18.32 -7.44
N LEU A 59 -11.45 18.77 -6.64
CA LEU A 59 -11.94 18.03 -5.47
C LEU A 59 -12.34 16.61 -5.84
N GLY A 60 -13.21 16.44 -6.84
CA GLY A 60 -13.65 15.10 -7.26
C GLY A 60 -12.51 14.22 -7.81
N VAL A 61 -11.46 14.81 -8.39
CA VAL A 61 -10.25 14.06 -8.79
C VAL A 61 -9.46 13.62 -7.56
N LEU A 62 -9.25 14.52 -6.60
CA LEU A 62 -8.50 14.21 -5.38
C LEU A 62 -9.21 13.18 -4.50
N GLU A 63 -10.54 13.28 -4.35
CA GLU A 63 -11.36 12.33 -3.60
C GLU A 63 -11.26 10.92 -4.20
N ARG A 64 -11.40 10.78 -5.53
CA ARG A 64 -11.23 9.48 -6.21
C ARG A 64 -9.81 8.92 -6.06
N GLU A 65 -8.80 9.77 -6.08
CA GLU A 65 -7.41 9.32 -5.89
C GLU A 65 -7.18 8.88 -4.43
N ILE A 66 -7.80 9.55 -3.45
CA ILE A 66 -7.78 9.10 -2.05
C ILE A 66 -8.44 7.73 -1.91
N GLU A 67 -9.65 7.54 -2.46
CA GLU A 67 -10.34 6.24 -2.42
C GLU A 67 -9.48 5.13 -3.04
N ARG A 68 -8.81 5.42 -4.16
CA ARG A 68 -7.88 4.47 -4.80
C ARG A 68 -6.70 4.13 -3.89
N VAL A 69 -6.11 5.13 -3.25
CA VAL A 69 -5.00 4.94 -2.30
C VAL A 69 -5.48 4.13 -1.08
N GLU A 70 -6.68 4.38 -0.57
CA GLU A 70 -7.26 3.62 0.55
C GLU A 70 -7.50 2.15 0.21
N GLN A 71 -7.95 1.85 -1.01
CA GLN A 71 -8.07 0.48 -1.50
C GLN A 71 -6.69 -0.21 -1.56
N GLN A 72 -5.66 0.50 -2.04
CA GLN A 72 -4.29 -0.02 -2.07
C GLN A 72 -3.73 -0.26 -0.66
N ILE A 73 -3.93 0.67 0.27
CA ILE A 73 -3.58 0.53 1.69
C ILE A 73 -4.25 -0.71 2.27
N SER A 74 -5.54 -0.90 2.01
CA SER A 74 -6.31 -2.04 2.51
C SER A 74 -5.78 -3.37 1.96
N SER A 75 -5.42 -3.40 0.68
CA SER A 75 -4.79 -4.56 0.04
C SER A 75 -3.43 -4.88 0.66
N VAL A 76 -2.55 -3.88 0.84
CA VAL A 76 -1.23 -4.09 1.46
C VAL A 76 -1.37 -4.54 2.91
N LYS A 77 -2.28 -3.94 3.70
CA LYS A 77 -2.59 -4.39 5.07
C LYS A 77 -3.00 -5.86 5.11
N LEU A 78 -3.81 -6.31 4.15
CA LEU A 78 -4.25 -7.70 4.08
C LEU A 78 -3.08 -8.64 3.77
N GLU A 79 -2.20 -8.27 2.85
CA GLU A 79 -1.01 -9.06 2.53
C GLU A 79 -0.03 -9.15 3.71
N LEU A 80 0.24 -8.01 4.38
CA LEU A 80 1.05 -8.00 5.61
C LEU A 80 0.44 -8.88 6.73
N ARG A 81 -0.89 -8.88 6.87
CA ARG A 81 -1.61 -9.77 7.80
C ARG A 81 -1.46 -11.24 7.44
N LYS A 82 -1.62 -11.59 6.16
CA LYS A 82 -1.47 -12.99 5.68
C LYS A 82 -0.06 -13.54 5.92
N MET A 83 0.95 -12.67 5.92
CA MET A 83 2.32 -13.06 6.19
C MET A 83 2.60 -13.38 7.67
N ASN A 84 1.62 -13.23 8.58
CA ASN A 84 1.80 -13.44 10.03
C ASN A 84 2.92 -12.58 10.64
N ILE A 85 3.14 -11.37 10.10
CA ILE A 85 4.13 -10.42 10.63
C ILE A 85 3.49 -9.44 11.63
N LEU A 86 2.17 -9.51 11.80
CA LEU A 86 1.56 -9.11 13.06
C LEU A 86 1.67 -10.28 14.04
N ARG A 87 2.84 -10.40 14.68
CA ARG A 87 2.86 -10.90 16.06
C ARG A 87 1.99 -9.93 16.85
N THR A 88 0.84 -10.43 17.25
CA THR A 88 0.07 -10.04 18.44
C THR A 88 0.82 -9.03 19.31
N TYR A 89 0.28 -7.81 19.36
CA TYR A 89 0.34 -6.97 20.55
C TYR A 89 -1.07 -6.88 21.12
#